data_AF-A0A969LLH5-F1
#
_entry.id   AF-A0A969LLH5-F1
#
_cell.length_a   1.000
_cell.length_b   1.000
_cell.length_c   1.000
_cell.angle_alpha   90.00
_cell.angle_beta   90.00
_cell.angle_gamma   90.00
#
_symmetry.space_group_name_H-M   'P 1'
#
loop_
_entity.id
_entity.type
_entity.pdbx_description
1 polymer ?
#
loop_
_entity_poly.entity_id
_entity_poly.type
_entity_poly.pdbx_seq_one_letter_code
_entity_poly.pdbx_strand_id
1 'polypeptide(L)' 'MKTKAEADGCITYTTAADIKLKAPFSLTAPDFTPDAGSPALTGAVYDADLDAFFTQGNYRGAIGSTNWLSGWTRFFTNGQ' A
#
# COMPACT_ATOMS: atom_id res chain seq x y z
N MET A 1 17.40 -13.92 -3.99
CA MET A 1 16.65 -12.78 -3.42
C MET A 1 15.16 -12.89 -3.75
N LYS A 2 14.73 -12.74 -5.02
CA LYS A 2 13.31 -12.80 -5.43
C LYS A 2 12.57 -14.09 -5.00
N THR A 3 13.05 -15.26 -5.41
CA THR A 3 12.40 -16.55 -5.13
C THR A 3 12.19 -16.82 -3.64
N LYS A 4 13.13 -16.40 -2.78
CA LYS A 4 12.99 -16.54 -1.33
C LYS A 4 11.89 -15.62 -0.79
N ALA A 5 11.86 -14.36 -1.22
CA ALA A 5 10.83 -13.41 -0.81
C ALA A 5 9.43 -13.90 -1.20
N GLU A 6 9.27 -14.45 -2.41
CA GLU A 6 8.00 -15.01 -2.86
C GLU A 6 7.59 -16.26 -2.06
N ALA A 7 8.54 -17.11 -1.67
CA ALA A 7 8.29 -18.24 -0.79
C ALA A 7 7.84 -17.79 0.62
N ASP A 8 8.28 -16.62 1.07
CA ASP A 8 7.91 -16.01 2.34
C ASP A 8 6.63 -15.14 2.25
N GLY A 9 5.88 -15.23 1.14
CA GLY A 9 4.58 -14.57 0.99
C GLY A 9 4.60 -13.19 0.33
N CYS A 10 5.76 -12.72 -0.15
CA CYS A 10 5.81 -11.53 -1.00
C CYS A 10 5.22 -11.82 -2.39
N ILE A 11 4.63 -10.80 -3.01
CA ILE A 11 4.10 -10.90 -4.37
C ILE A 11 4.90 -9.99 -5.29
N THR A 12 5.33 -10.55 -6.43
CA THR A 12 5.88 -9.76 -7.53
C THR A 12 4.78 -9.47 -8.54
N TYR A 13 4.62 -8.19 -8.89
CA TYR A 13 3.77 -7.76 -9.98
C TYR A 13 4.61 -7.58 -11.25
N THR A 14 4.01 -7.84 -12.42
CA THR A 14 4.69 -7.70 -13.71
C THR A 14 4.89 -6.23 -14.04
N THR A 15 3.87 -5.43 -13.74
CA THR A 15 3.90 -3.97 -13.86
C THR A 15 3.42 -3.31 -12.57
N ALA A 16 3.80 -2.05 -12.40
CA ALA A 16 3.29 -1.27 -11.27
C ALA A 16 1.78 -0.98 -11.37
N ALA A 17 1.16 -1.11 -12.55
CA ALA A 17 -0.28 -0.95 -12.70
C ALA A 17 -1.06 -2.15 -12.13
N ASP A 18 -0.44 -3.34 -12.05
CA ASP A 18 -1.13 -4.56 -11.62
C ASP A 18 -1.56 -4.52 -10.14
N ILE A 19 -0.88 -3.73 -9.30
CA ILE A 19 -1.26 -3.49 -7.90
C ILE A 19 -2.40 -2.47 -7.77
N LYS A 20 -2.75 -1.74 -8.85
CA LYS A 20 -3.87 -0.79 -8.92
C LYS A 20 -3.89 0.24 -7.78
N LEU A 21 -2.80 1.00 -7.66
CA LEU A 21 -2.73 2.18 -6.79
C LEU A 21 -2.95 3.43 -7.64
N LYS A 22 -3.63 4.44 -7.10
CA LYS A 22 -4.09 5.59 -7.89
C LYS A 22 -2.98 6.45 -8.50
N ALA A 23 -2.04 6.93 -7.69
CA ALA A 23 -0.94 7.78 -8.13
C ALA A 23 0.33 7.56 -7.29
N PRO A 24 0.87 6.32 -7.23
CA PRO A 24 2.00 5.98 -6.35
C PRO A 24 3.33 6.62 -6.74
N PHE A 25 3.45 7.18 -7.95
CA PHE A 25 4.68 7.79 -8.45
C PHE A 25 4.55 9.28 -8.77
N SER A 26 3.42 9.90 -8.40
CA SER A 26 3.24 11.34 -8.55
C SER A 26 4.10 12.06 -7.51
N LEU A 27 5.00 12.93 -7.95
CA LEU A 27 5.90 13.68 -7.06
C LEU A 27 5.24 14.93 -6.46
N THR A 28 4.18 15.42 -7.11
CA THR A 28 3.49 16.67 -6.74
C THR A 28 2.14 16.42 -6.08
N ALA A 29 1.53 15.26 -6.33
CA ALA A 29 0.26 14.85 -5.74
C ALA A 29 0.21 13.31 -5.60
N PRO A 30 1.01 12.72 -4.70
CA PRO A 30 1.01 11.28 -4.49
C PRO A 30 -0.32 10.80 -3.89
N ASP A 31 -0.81 9.69 -4.42
CA ASP A 31 -1.97 8.96 -3.89
C ASP A 31 -1.65 7.46 -3.89
N PHE A 32 -1.38 6.93 -2.71
CA PHE A 32 -1.09 5.51 -2.53
C PHE A 32 -2.35 4.70 -2.18
N THR A 33 -3.54 5.31 -2.22
CA THR A 33 -4.77 4.58 -1.94
C THR A 33 -5.03 3.57 -3.07
N PRO A 34 -5.45 2.34 -2.72
CA PRO A 34 -5.82 1.33 -3.69
C PRO A 34 -7.13 1.68 -4.41
N ASP A 35 -7.18 1.37 -5.71
CA ASP A 35 -8.42 1.38 -6.48
C ASP A 35 -9.30 0.17 -6.19
N ALA A 36 -10.55 0.24 -6.61
CA ALA A 36 -11.49 -0.88 -6.52
C ALA A 36 -10.90 -2.13 -7.21
N GLY A 37 -10.90 -3.26 -6.48
CA GLY A 37 -10.32 -4.52 -6.97
C GLY A 37 -8.80 -4.53 -7.02
N SER A 38 -8.12 -3.62 -6.32
CA SER A 38 -6.68 -3.71 -6.06
C SER A 38 -6.35 -4.95 -5.21
N PRO A 39 -5.29 -5.69 -5.55
CA PRO A 39 -4.75 -6.74 -4.70
C PRO A 39 -4.30 -6.26 -3.31
N ALA A 40 -4.13 -4.95 -3.09
CA ALA A 40 -3.78 -4.37 -1.78
C ALA A 40 -4.97 -4.25 -0.83
N LEU A 41 -6.22 -4.40 -1.30
CA LEU A 41 -7.41 -4.38 -0.46
C LEU A 41 -7.60 -5.68 0.35
N THR A 42 -6.81 -6.71 0.05
CA THR A 42 -6.93 -8.06 0.62
C THR A 42 -5.55 -8.66 0.89
N GLY A 43 -5.51 -9.71 1.72
CA GLY A 43 -4.29 -10.50 1.93
C GLY A 43 -3.38 -9.97 3.03
N ALA A 44 -3.93 -9.21 3.98
CA ALA A 44 -3.25 -8.97 5.25
C ALA A 44 -2.97 -10.31 5.96
N VAL A 45 -1.81 -10.40 6.59
CA VAL A 45 -1.31 -11.60 7.27
C VAL A 45 -1.19 -11.27 8.75
N TYR A 46 -1.83 -12.06 9.60
CA TYR A 46 -1.85 -11.90 11.06
C TYR A 46 -1.30 -13.13 11.77
N ASP A 47 -0.46 -13.89 11.07
CA ASP A 47 0.01 -15.22 11.47
C ASP A 47 1.07 -15.16 12.59
N ALA A 48 1.37 -13.95 13.10
CA ALA A 48 2.22 -13.70 14.25
C ALA A 48 1.37 -13.48 15.50
N ASP A 49 1.91 -13.83 16.67
CA ASP A 49 1.33 -13.53 18.00
C ASP A 49 1.31 -12.01 18.26
N LEU A 50 0.41 -11.30 17.57
CA LEU A 50 0.09 -9.91 17.81
C LEU A 50 -0.72 -9.83 19.10
N ASP A 51 -0.37 -8.87 19.95
CA ASP A 51 -1.13 -8.63 21.18
C ASP A 51 -2.54 -8.08 20.88
N ALA A 52 -3.39 -8.07 21.91
CA ALA A 52 -4.77 -7.62 21.79
C ALA A 52 -4.95 -6.11 21.56
N PHE A 53 -3.87 -5.31 21.54
CA PHE A 53 -3.95 -3.89 21.19
C PHE A 53 -4.16 -3.71 19.67
N PHE A 54 -3.72 -4.64 18.84
CA PHE A 54 -3.87 -4.54 17.39
C PHE A 54 -5.25 -5.00 16.91
N THR A 55 -5.84 -4.20 16.01
CA THR A 55 -7.05 -4.58 15.28
C THR A 55 -6.66 -5.19 13.93
N GLN A 56 -7.27 -6.33 13.59
CA GLN A 56 -7.06 -6.97 12.30
C GLN A 56 -7.86 -6.23 11.21
N GLY A 57 -7.17 -5.85 10.13
CA GLY A 57 -7.72 -5.27 8.90
C GLY A 57 -7.47 -6.17 7.71
N ASN A 58 -7.97 -5.82 6.52
CA ASN A 58 -7.85 -6.69 5.34
C ASN A 58 -6.75 -6.27 4.35
N TYR A 59 -6.30 -5.03 4.44
CA TYR A 59 -5.43 -4.40 3.47
C TYR A 59 -3.95 -4.75 3.69
N ARG A 60 -3.21 -4.90 2.58
CA ARG A 60 -1.75 -5.06 2.61
C ARG A 60 -1.08 -3.70 2.70
N GLY A 61 -0.21 -3.54 3.70
CA GLY A 61 0.39 -2.25 4.04
C GLY A 61 -0.51 -1.39 4.93
N ALA A 62 -0.19 -0.11 5.08
CA ALA A 62 -0.86 0.78 6.04
C ALA A 62 -1.97 1.66 5.42
N ILE A 63 -2.23 1.55 4.11
CA ILE A 63 -3.09 2.50 3.38
C ILE A 63 -4.33 1.78 2.85
N GLY A 64 -5.48 2.11 3.42
CA GLY A 64 -6.80 1.72 2.93
C GLY A 64 -7.40 2.77 1.99
N SER A 65 -8.72 2.93 1.98
CA SER A 65 -9.42 3.90 1.11
C SER A 65 -9.17 5.37 1.46
N THR A 66 -8.73 5.65 2.68
CA THR A 66 -8.47 7.01 3.15
C THR A 66 -7.02 7.38 2.84
N ASN A 67 -6.80 8.53 2.19
CA ASN A 67 -5.47 9.08 1.99
C ASN A 67 -5.03 9.87 3.23
N TRP A 68 -4.27 9.25 4.12
CA TRP A 68 -3.77 9.87 5.36
C TRP A 68 -2.69 10.92 5.11
N LEU A 69 -2.14 11.03 3.90
CA LEU A 69 -1.19 12.08 3.56
C LEU A 69 -1.88 13.41 3.30
N SER A 70 -3.16 13.37 2.94
CA SER A 70 -3.97 14.55 2.65
C SER A 70 -4.03 15.46 3.88
N GLY A 71 -3.55 16.70 3.72
CA GLY A 71 -3.51 17.70 4.80
C GLY A 71 -2.36 17.55 5.79
N TRP A 72 -1.66 16.41 5.82
CA TRP A 72 -0.51 16.17 6.70
C TRP A 72 0.82 16.52 6.04
N THR A 73 0.93 16.25 4.73
CA THR A 73 2.17 16.50 3.98
C THR A 73 1.89 17.44 2.82
N ARG A 74 2.71 18.49 2.69
CA ARG A 74 2.71 19.34 1.49
C ARG A 74 3.65 18.73 0.45
N PHE A 75 3.11 18.44 -0.72
CA PHE A 75 3.88 18.01 -1.88
C PHE A 75 4.03 19.21 -2.79
N PHE A 76 5.23 19.77 -2.85
CA PHE A 76 5.46 20.96 -3.66
C PHE A 76 5.46 20.58 -5.14
N THR A 77 4.92 21.47 -5.96
CA THR A 77 5.36 21.53 -7.35
C THR A 77 6.72 22.21 -7.33
N ASN A 78 7.76 21.62 -7.94
CA ASN A 78 9.10 22.23 -7.97
C ASN A 78 9.00 23.72 -8.36
N GLY A 79 9.34 24.64 -7.44
CA GLY A 79 9.45 26.07 -7.71
C GLY A 79 8.38 27.01 -7.12
N GLN A 80 7.72 26.66 -6.00
CA GLN A 80 6.91 27.62 -5.22
C GLN A 80 7.29 27.60 -3.74
#